data_AF-A0A2I0XFK8-F1
#
_entry.id   AF-A0A2I0XFK8-F1
#
_cell.length_a   1.000
_cell.length_b   1.000
_cell.length_c   1.000
_cell.angle_alpha   90.00
_cell.angle_beta   90.00
_cell.angle_gamma   90.00
#
_symmetry.space_group_name_H-M   'P 1'
#
loop_
_entity.id
_entity.type
_entity.pdbx_description
1 polymer ?
#
loop_
_entity_poly.entity_id
_entity_poly.type
_entity_poly.pdbx_seq_one_letter_code
_entity_poly.pdbx_strand_id
1 'polypeptide(L)'
;MLFWKDRSDQNICHICGASRWSTMMKNTSEGKRTRMKSAKIVRYFSLIPRLQRFFKTKKSAEEMIWHSKHRNVDGLLRHPADGEAWKAFDSQYLDFALDPRNVRLGG
;
A
#
# COMPACT_ATOMS: atom_id res chain seq x y z
N MET A 1 6.14 7.07 13.48
CA MET A 1 7.57 7.29 13.80
C MET A 1 8.40 6.98 12.57
N LEU A 2 9.07 7.96 11.97
CA LEU A 2 9.90 7.76 10.78
C LEU A 2 11.36 8.05 11.14
N PHE A 3 12.09 6.99 11.49
CA PHE A 3 13.54 7.00 11.64
C PHE A 3 14.16 6.75 10.24
N TRP A 4 14.25 7.80 9.42
CA TRP A 4 14.68 7.72 8.02
C TRP A 4 15.47 8.97 7.61
N LYS A 5 16.40 8.83 6.65
CA LYS A 5 17.36 9.86 6.22
C LYS A 5 18.05 10.48 7.44
N ASP A 6 17.96 11.79 7.58
CA ASP A 6 18.63 12.63 8.58
C ASP A 6 18.21 12.29 10.03
N ARG A 7 17.18 11.46 10.18
CA ARG A 7 16.65 11.00 11.48
C ARG A 7 16.84 9.49 11.67
N SER A 8 17.70 8.84 10.87
CA SER A 8 17.98 7.41 10.94
C SER A 8 18.57 6.98 12.27
N ASP A 9 19.28 7.87 12.95
CA ASP A 9 20.06 7.55 14.15
C ASP A 9 19.33 7.95 15.44
N GLN A 10 18.15 8.56 15.32
CA GLN A 10 17.34 8.94 16.47
C GLN A 10 16.74 7.69 17.15
N ASN A 11 16.69 7.74 18.49
CA ASN A 11 16.05 6.71 19.31
C ASN A 11 14.65 7.11 19.80
N ILE A 12 14.29 8.39 19.63
CA ILE A 12 13.01 8.96 20.05
C ILE A 12 12.35 9.62 18.84
N CYS A 13 11.06 9.40 18.66
CA CYS A 13 10.27 10.03 17.61
C CYS A 13 10.11 11.53 17.90
N HIS A 14 10.62 12.38 17.03
CA HIS A 14 10.48 13.84 17.15
C HIS A 14 9.02 14.34 17.09
N ILE A 15 8.07 13.56 16.57
CA ILE A 15 6.65 13.97 16.45
C ILE A 15 5.87 13.66 17.72
N CYS A 16 6.09 12.49 18.31
CA CYS A 16 5.24 11.99 19.41
C CYS A 16 6.02 11.51 20.64
N GLY A 17 7.34 11.68 20.68
CA GLY A 17 8.20 11.27 21.81
C GLY A 17 8.36 9.75 22.00
N ALA A 18 7.74 8.93 21.15
CA ALA A 18 7.78 7.49 21.32
C ALA A 18 9.16 6.88 21.00
N SER A 19 9.57 5.88 21.78
CA SER A 19 10.83 5.16 21.61
C SER A 19 10.86 4.31 20.34
N ARG A 20 12.01 4.26 19.68
CA ARG A 20 12.32 3.33 18.59
C ARG A 20 12.27 1.87 19.02
N TRP A 21 12.54 1.61 20.29
CA TRP A 21 12.70 0.28 20.85
C TRP A 21 11.54 -0.05 21.79
N SER A 22 10.97 -1.24 21.62
CA SER A 22 10.09 -1.89 22.57
C SER A 22 10.93 -2.75 23.51
N THR A 23 10.77 -2.51 24.80
CA THR A 23 11.41 -3.32 25.85
C THR A 23 10.63 -4.61 26.04
N MET A 24 11.26 -5.77 25.82
CA MET A 24 10.74 -7.05 26.30
C MET A 24 11.64 -7.54 27.43
N MET A 25 11.07 -7.73 28.61
CA MET A 25 11.72 -8.49 29.67
C MET A 25 11.57 -9.98 29.36
N LYS A 26 12.69 -10.69 29.26
CA LYS A 26 12.69 -12.15 29.26
C LYS A 26 13.24 -12.63 30.60
N ASN A 27 12.48 -13.47 31.28
CA ASN A 27 12.96 -14.22 32.43
C ASN A 27 13.78 -15.39 31.87
N THR A 28 15.09 -15.33 32.04
CA THR A 28 16.02 -16.45 31.77
C THR A 28 16.48 -17.02 33.11
N SER A 29 16.88 -18.30 33.12
CA SER A 29 17.43 -19.00 34.29
C SER A 29 18.64 -18.29 34.90
N GLU A 30 19.33 -17.46 34.11
CA GLU A 30 20.51 -16.66 34.50
C GLU A 30 20.19 -15.19 34.86
N GLY A 31 18.91 -14.85 35.10
CA GLY A 31 18.46 -13.52 35.50
C GLY A 31 17.62 -12.77 34.45
N LYS A 32 17.12 -11.59 34.82
CA LYS A 32 16.30 -10.71 33.96
C LYS A 32 17.18 -10.03 32.91
N ARG A 33 17.14 -10.49 31.65
CA ARG A 33 17.81 -9.81 30.53
C ARG A 33 16.80 -8.96 29.76
N THR A 34 17.09 -7.66 29.65
CA THR A 34 16.28 -6.72 28.87
C THR A 34 16.70 -6.78 27.41
N ARG A 35 15.84 -7.31 26.53
CA ARG A 35 16.11 -7.33 25.08
C ARG A 35 15.31 -6.21 24.42
N MET A 36 16.02 -5.28 23.77
CA MET A 36 15.41 -4.25 22.94
C MET A 36 15.01 -4.86 21.59
N LYS A 37 13.74 -4.73 21.22
CA LYS A 37 13.24 -5.04 19.89
C LYS A 37 12.81 -3.74 19.21
N SER A 38 12.93 -3.64 17.89
CA SER A 38 12.35 -2.49 17.19
C SER A 38 10.84 -2.42 17.46
N ALA A 39 10.34 -1.24 17.77
CA ALA A 39 8.91 -1.00 17.87
C ALA A 39 8.26 -1.22 16.49
N LYS A 40 7.05 -1.79 16.46
CA LYS A 40 6.27 -1.90 15.23
C LYS A 40 5.93 -0.48 14.76
N ILE A 41 6.21 -0.17 13.50
CA ILE A 41 5.91 1.12 12.90
C ILE A 41 5.04 0.96 11.66
N VAL A 42 4.01 1.80 11.55
CA VAL A 42 3.27 2.00 10.30
C VAL A 42 4.04 3.01 9.46
N ARG A 43 4.34 2.66 8.21
CA ARG A 43 4.99 3.57 7.27
C ARG A 43 3.96 4.06 6.28
N TYR A 44 3.76 5.37 6.20
CA TYR A 44 3.00 5.96 5.11
C TYR A 44 3.78 5.79 3.82
N PHE A 45 3.11 5.26 2.80
CA PHE A 45 3.70 5.09 1.48
C PHE A 45 2.85 5.85 0.46
N SER A 46 3.45 6.83 -0.24
CA SER A 46 2.72 7.61 -1.24
C SER A 46 2.32 6.72 -2.41
N LEU A 47 1.03 6.46 -2.55
CA LEU A 47 0.50 5.50 -3.52
C LEU A 47 0.71 5.95 -4.98
N ILE A 48 0.47 7.23 -5.27
CA ILE A 48 0.46 7.76 -6.64
C ILE A 48 1.80 7.52 -7.37
N PRO A 49 2.98 7.87 -6.82
CA PRO A 49 4.26 7.61 -7.48
C PRO A 49 4.58 6.12 -7.66
N ARG A 50 4.00 5.24 -6.82
CA ARG A 50 4.13 3.79 -7.02
C ARG A 50 3.31 3.33 -8.21
N LEU A 51 2.06 3.78 -8.29
CA LEU A 51 1.16 3.39 -9.38
C LEU A 51 1.69 3.86 -10.73
N GLN A 52 2.23 5.08 -10.81
CA GLN A 52 2.86 5.60 -12.02
C GLN A 52 4.02 4.74 -12.52
N ARG A 53 4.78 4.09 -11.63
CA ARG A 53 5.89 3.21 -12.05
C ARG A 53 5.42 1.97 -12.81
N PHE A 54 4.19 1.51 -12.62
CA PHE A 54 3.66 0.39 -13.40
C PHE A 54 3.42 0.77 -14.87
N PHE A 55 3.32 2.05 -15.21
CA PHE A 55 3.22 2.52 -16.59
C PHE A 55 4.59 2.73 -17.27
N LYS A 56 5.69 2.35 -16.62
CA LYS A 56 7.05 2.62 -17.14
C LYS A 56 7.41 1.81 -18.39
N THR A 57 6.86 0.61 -18.54
CA THR A 57 7.13 -0.25 -19.70
C THR A 57 5.86 -0.48 -20.50
N LYS A 58 5.98 -0.69 -21.81
CA LYS A 58 4.82 -0.95 -22.67
C LYS A 58 4.01 -2.16 -22.20
N LYS A 59 4.70 -3.28 -21.93
CA LYS A 59 4.07 -4.52 -21.44
C LYS A 59 3.29 -4.28 -20.15
N SER A 60 3.91 -3.65 -19.16
CA SER A 60 3.23 -3.39 -17.88
C SER A 60 2.08 -2.40 -18.03
N ALA A 61 2.20 -1.40 -18.90
CA ALA A 61 1.11 -0.48 -19.20
C ALA A 61 -0.08 -1.17 -19.88
N GLU A 62 0.16 -2.13 -20.77
CA GLU A 62 -0.88 -2.97 -21.40
C GLU A 62 -1.62 -3.81 -20.37
N GLU A 63 -0.91 -4.43 -19.43
CA GLU A 63 -1.50 -5.17 -18.31
C GLU A 63 -2.33 -4.27 -17.40
N MET A 64 -1.85 -3.05 -17.10
CA MET A 64 -2.56 -2.08 -16.24
C MET A 64 -3.92 -1.66 -16.83
N ILE A 65 -4.03 -1.53 -18.15
CA ILE A 65 -5.26 -1.13 -18.85
C ILE A 65 -6.08 -2.33 -19.37
N TRP A 66 -5.66 -3.56 -19.07
CA TRP A 66 -6.30 -4.78 -19.56
C TRP A 66 -7.78 -4.85 -19.21
N HIS A 67 -8.13 -4.43 -17.99
CA HIS A 67 -9.49 -4.41 -17.45
C HIS A 67 -10.49 -3.62 -18.32
N SER A 68 -10.00 -2.66 -19.10
CA SER A 68 -10.79 -1.84 -20.02
C SER A 68 -10.65 -2.30 -21.48
N LYS A 69 -9.41 -2.52 -21.96
CA LYS A 69 -9.15 -2.73 -23.40
C LYS A 69 -9.28 -4.17 -23.89
N HIS A 70 -8.97 -5.14 -23.04
CA HIS A 70 -8.88 -6.56 -23.43
C HIS A 70 -9.89 -7.42 -22.65
N ARG A 71 -10.93 -6.76 -22.14
CA ARG A 71 -12.00 -7.40 -21.40
C ARG A 71 -12.87 -8.20 -22.37
N ASN A 72 -12.98 -9.51 -22.14
CA ASN A 72 -13.93 -10.36 -22.85
C ASN A 72 -15.34 -10.07 -22.33
N VAL A 73 -16.27 -9.71 -23.23
CA VAL A 73 -17.69 -9.50 -22.93
C VAL A 73 -18.46 -10.74 -23.40
N ASP A 74 -18.32 -11.82 -22.64
CA ASP A 74 -18.96 -13.13 -22.88
C ASP A 74 -20.15 -13.37 -21.94
N GLY A 75 -20.55 -12.35 -21.17
CA GLY A 75 -21.63 -12.43 -20.19
C GLY A 75 -21.26 -13.11 -18.87
N LEU A 76 -20.01 -13.58 -18.72
CA LEU A 76 -19.51 -14.17 -17.48
C LEU A 76 -18.98 -13.09 -16.52
N LEU A 77 -19.33 -13.20 -15.24
CA LEU A 77 -18.82 -12.30 -14.20
C LEU A 77 -17.36 -12.64 -13.89
N ARG A 78 -16.45 -11.67 -14.04
CA ARG A 78 -15.06 -11.78 -13.58
C ARG A 78 -14.79 -10.81 -12.45
N HIS A 79 -14.43 -11.36 -11.30
CA HIS A 79 -13.92 -10.55 -10.20
C HIS A 79 -12.49 -10.08 -10.52
N PRO A 80 -12.11 -8.81 -10.25
CA PRO A 80 -12.92 -7.75 -9.66
C PRO A 80 -13.62 -6.82 -10.68
N ALA A 81 -13.35 -6.98 -11.98
CA ALA A 81 -13.86 -6.13 -13.08
C ALA A 81 -15.39 -5.97 -13.14
N ASP A 82 -16.13 -6.93 -12.60
CA ASP A 82 -17.59 -6.98 -12.58
C ASP A 82 -18.22 -6.71 -11.21
N GLY A 83 -17.42 -6.35 -10.21
CA GLY A 83 -17.92 -6.03 -8.89
C GLY A 83 -18.94 -4.89 -8.93
N GLU A 84 -20.04 -5.03 -8.19
CA GLU A 84 -21.08 -3.99 -8.10
C GLU A 84 -20.52 -2.66 -7.59
N ALA A 85 -19.56 -2.72 -6.66
CA ALA A 85 -18.85 -1.54 -6.16
C ALA A 85 -18.16 -0.76 -7.29
N TRP A 86 -17.58 -1.45 -8.27
CA TRP A 86 -16.92 -0.79 -9.40
C TRP A 86 -17.93 -0.20 -10.38
N LYS A 87 -19.06 -0.88 -10.62
CA LYS A 87 -20.14 -0.34 -11.46
C LYS A 87 -20.73 0.93 -10.85
N ALA A 88 -20.96 0.94 -9.53
CA ALA A 88 -21.46 2.09 -8.81
C ALA A 88 -20.44 3.25 -8.80
N PHE A 89 -19.15 2.94 -8.67
CA PHE A 89 -18.09 3.96 -8.76
C PHE A 89 -18.02 4.56 -10.17
N ASP A 90 -18.05 3.74 -11.22
CA ASP A 90 -17.94 4.21 -12.60
C ASP A 90 -19.15 5.05 -13.03
N SER A 91 -20.34 4.75 -12.51
CA SER A 91 -21.54 5.56 -12.78
C SER A 91 -21.49 6.92 -12.07
N GLN A 92 -20.81 7.00 -10.92
CA GLN A 92 -20.65 8.25 -10.16
C GLN A 92 -19.50 9.12 -10.69
N TYR A 93 -18.40 8.51 -11.15
CA TYR A 93 -17.18 9.20 -11.57
C TYR A 93 -16.84 8.90 -13.03
N LEU A 94 -17.67 9.41 -13.95
CA LEU A 94 -17.55 9.17 -15.39
C LEU A 94 -16.16 9.56 -15.93
N ASP A 95 -15.66 10.75 -15.59
CA ASP A 95 -14.34 11.21 -16.04
C ASP A 95 -13.21 10.29 -15.60
N PHE A 96 -13.36 9.69 -14.40
CA PHE A 96 -12.39 8.71 -13.91
C PHE A 96 -12.53 7.38 -14.66
N ALA A 97 -13.75 6.93 -14.92
CA ALA A 97 -14.02 5.69 -15.63
C ALA A 97 -13.59 5.73 -17.10
N LEU A 98 -13.65 6.91 -17.73
CA LEU A 98 -13.29 7.11 -19.13
C LEU A 98 -11.78 6.98 -19.41
N ASP A 99 -10.92 7.24 -18.42
CA ASP A 99 -9.47 7.03 -18.58
C ASP A 99 -9.06 5.64 -18.04
N PRO A 100 -8.75 4.66 -18.91
CA PRO A 100 -8.38 3.31 -18.49
C PRO A 100 -7.04 3.24 -17.74
N ARG A 101 -6.28 4.34 -17.66
CA ARG A 101 -5.05 4.43 -16.86
C ARG A 101 -5.34 4.67 -15.39
N ASN A 102 -6.57 5.04 -15.04
CA ASN A 102 -6.97 5.24 -13.66
C ASN A 102 -7.05 3.90 -12.92
N VAL A 103 -6.22 3.76 -11.89
CA VAL A 103 -6.09 2.51 -11.14
C VAL A 103 -7.15 2.44 -10.04
N ARG A 104 -7.84 1.30 -9.98
CA ARG A 104 -8.83 0.99 -8.94
C ARG A 104 -8.20 0.06 -7.91
N LEU A 105 -8.19 0.49 -6.66
CA LEU A 105 -7.67 -0.27 -5.53
C LEU A 105 -8.81 -0.59 -4.58
N GLY A 106 -9.25 -1.85 -4.56
CA GLY A 106 -10.36 -2.31 -3.74
C GLY A 106 -11.11 -3.43 -4.46
N GLY A 107 -11.44 -4.49 -3.72
CA GLY A 107 -12.24 -5.63 -4.17
C GLY A 107 -13.31 -5.95 -3.14
#